data_AF-A0A8X6PQ68-F1
#
_entry.id   AF-A0A8X6PQ68-F1
#
_cell.length_a   1.000
_cell.length_b   1.000
_cell.length_c   1.000
_cell.angle_alpha   90.00
_cell.angle_beta   90.00
_cell.angle_gamma   90.00
#
_symmetry.space_group_name_H-M   'P 1'
#
loop_
_entity.id
_entity.type
_entity.pdbx_description
1 polymer ?
#
loop_
_entity_poly.entity_id
_entity_poly.type
_entity_poly.pdbx_seq_one_letter_code
_entity_poly.pdbx_strand_id
1 'polypeptide(L)' 'EEEHLLESPYQTNCTDYEDLWEKNNKTGPRSQEMCRQWCMWNFFKSCGDCENGFSMVEEPKRMCKR' A
#
# COMPACT_ATOMS: atom_id res chain seq x y z
N GLU A 1 -20.30 4.79 28.02
CA GLU A 1 -19.40 3.65 27.72
C GLU A 1 -18.10 3.92 28.43
N GLU A 2 -17.63 3.01 29.26
CA GLU A 2 -16.29 3.08 29.86
C GLU A 2 -15.31 2.44 28.86
N GLU A 3 -14.30 3.19 28.42
CA GLU A 3 -13.25 2.65 27.54
C GLU A 3 -12.33 1.74 28.35
N HIS A 4 -12.45 0.42 28.12
CA HIS A 4 -11.51 -0.56 28.63
C HIS A 4 -10.28 -0.62 27.71
N LEU A 5 -9.23 0.12 28.07
CA LEU A 5 -7.93 0.06 27.38
C LEU A 5 -7.23 -1.28 27.67
N LEU A 6 -6.56 -1.85 26.67
CA LEU A 6 -5.72 -3.04 26.84
C LEU A 6 -4.46 -2.66 27.62
N GLU A 7 -4.03 -3.54 28.54
CA GLU A 7 -2.78 -3.37 29.27
C GLU A 7 -1.57 -3.45 28.32
N SER A 8 -0.60 -2.57 28.52
CA SER A 8 0.63 -2.53 27.72
C SER A 8 1.60 -3.65 28.11
N PRO A 9 2.29 -4.31 27.15
CA PRO A 9 2.17 -4.14 25.71
C PRO A 9 1.00 -4.97 25.14
N TYR A 10 0.14 -4.34 24.36
CA TYR A 10 -0.92 -5.03 23.63
C TYR A 10 -0.53 -5.24 22.17
N GLN A 11 -1.04 -6.33 21.60
CA GLN A 11 -0.79 -6.67 20.22
C GLN A 11 -1.51 -5.66 19.30
N THR A 12 -0.73 -4.88 18.56
CA THR A 12 -1.26 -3.87 17.63
C THR A 12 -1.57 -4.45 16.25
N ASN A 13 -0.94 -5.57 15.87
CA ASN A 13 -0.97 -6.13 14.51
C ASN A 13 -0.63 -5.11 13.40
N CYS A 14 0.12 -4.06 13.75
CA CYS A 14 0.62 -3.08 12.79
C CYS A 14 1.76 -3.68 11.96
N THR A 15 1.78 -3.34 10.67
CA THR A 15 2.93 -3.63 9.80
C THR A 15 3.90 -2.47 9.86
N ASP A 16 5.18 -2.75 10.10
CA ASP A 16 6.25 -1.76 9.99
C ASP A 16 6.67 -1.62 8.53
N TYR A 17 6.06 -0.66 7.84
CA TYR A 17 6.32 -0.42 6.42
C TYR A 17 7.71 0.18 6.16
N GLU A 18 8.27 0.91 7.11
CA GLU A 18 9.62 1.50 6.98
C GLU A 18 10.67 0.39 6.98
N ASP A 19 10.61 -0.48 7.99
CA ASP A 19 11.50 -1.63 8.13
C ASP A 19 11.42 -2.57 6.91
N LEU A 20 10.21 -2.84 6.41
CA LEU A 20 10.01 -3.67 5.23
C LEU A 20 10.57 -3.02 3.97
N TRP A 21 10.39 -1.72 3.80
CA TRP A 21 10.89 -0.97 2.65
C TRP A 21 12.43 -0.97 2.64
N GLU A 22 13.06 -0.74 3.80
CA GLU A 22 14.52 -0.82 3.93
C GLU A 22 15.05 -2.23 3.59
N LYS A 23 14.42 -3.29 4.13
CA LYS A 23 14.79 -4.68 3.84
C LYS A 23 14.59 -5.07 2.38
N ASN A 24 13.62 -4.46 1.70
CA ASN A 24 13.34 -4.68 0.28
C ASN A 24 14.10 -3.73 -0.64
N ASN A 25 15.32 -3.31 -0.28
CA ASN A 25 16.15 -2.41 -1.10
C ASN A 25 15.43 -1.12 -1.51
N LYS A 26 14.64 -0.55 -0.59
CA LYS A 26 13.86 0.67 -0.82
C LYS A 26 12.85 0.53 -1.98
N THR A 27 12.27 -0.66 -2.13
CA THR A 27 11.19 -0.92 -3.10
C THR A 27 9.90 -1.38 -2.41
N GLY A 28 8.77 -1.09 -3.04
CA GLY A 28 7.44 -1.45 -2.53
C GLY A 28 6.76 -0.36 -1.71
N PRO A 29 5.61 -0.68 -1.08
CA PRO A 29 4.79 0.29 -0.38
C PRO A 29 5.37 0.71 0.97
N ARG A 30 5.36 2.02 1.25
CA ARG A 30 5.85 2.62 2.50
C ARG A 30 4.73 3.07 3.45
N SER A 31 3.48 2.81 3.09
CA SER A 31 2.31 3.06 3.93
C SER A 31 1.20 2.04 3.66
N GLN A 32 0.21 2.00 4.55
CA GLN A 32 -0.96 1.13 4.39
C GLN A 32 -1.77 1.52 3.13
N GLU A 33 -1.94 2.80 2.87
CA GLU A 33 -2.64 3.32 1.70
C GLU A 33 -1.91 2.93 0.41
N MET A 34 -0.58 3.04 0.40
CA MET A 34 0.24 2.65 -0.74
C MET A 34 0.18 1.13 -0.96
N CYS A 35 0.15 0.34 0.11
CA CYS A 35 -0.01 -1.12 0.03
C CYS A 35 -1.35 -1.49 -0.63
N ARG A 36 -2.45 -0.86 -0.22
CA ARG A 36 -3.78 -1.07 -0.83
C ARG A 36 -3.80 -0.70 -2.31
N GLN A 37 -3.25 0.47 -2.66
CA GLN A 37 -3.17 0.91 -4.06
C GLN A 37 -2.30 -0.01 -4.90
N TRP A 38 -1.15 -0.45 -4.38
CA TRP A 38 -0.24 -1.34 -5.08
C TRP A 38 -0.86 -2.73 -5.32
N CYS A 39 -1.66 -3.23 -4.38
CA CYS A 39 -2.44 -4.46 -4.56
C CYS A 39 -3.45 -4.32 -5.70
N MET A 40 -4.26 -3.25 -5.68
CA MET A 40 -5.21 -2.97 -6.76
C MET A 40 -4.51 -2.81 -8.10
N TRP A 41 -3.39 -2.09 -8.15
CA TRP A 41 -2.60 -1.91 -9.36
C TRP A 41 -2.10 -3.24 -9.94
N ASN A 42 -1.51 -4.11 -9.11
CA ASN A 42 -1.06 -5.43 -9.56
C ASN A 42 -2.22 -6.28 -10.09
N PHE A 43 -3.39 -6.20 -9.46
CA PHE A 43 -4.59 -6.87 -9.93
C PHE A 43 -5.02 -6.35 -11.31
N PHE A 44 -5.17 -5.03 -11.47
CA PHE A 44 -5.63 -4.44 -12.73
C PHE A 44 -4.60 -4.47 -13.85
N LYS A 45 -3.30 -4.50 -13.53
CA LYS A 45 -2.22 -4.72 -14.51
C LYS A 45 -2.41 -6.03 -15.27
N SER A 46 -3.01 -7.05 -14.65
CA SER A 46 -3.34 -8.31 -15.33
C SER A 46 -4.55 -8.18 -16.27
N CYS A 47 -5.40 -7.17 -16.09
CA CYS A 47 -6.60 -6.93 -16.90
C CYS A 47 -6.33 -6.03 -18.12
N GLY A 48 -5.23 -5.27 -18.13
CA GLY A 48 -4.80 -4.45 -19.26
C GLY A 48 -3.46 -3.76 -18.97
N ASP A 49 -2.71 -3.43 -20.02
CA ASP A 49 -1.40 -2.76 -19.94
C ASP A 49 -1.50 -1.25 -19.58
N CYS A 50 -2.58 -0.83 -18.92
CA CYS A 50 -2.82 0.56 -18.59
C CYS A 50 -3.33 0.75 -17.16
N GLU A 51 -3.06 1.94 -16.60
CA GLU A 51 -3.34 2.33 -15.23
C GLU A 51 -4.54 3.26 -15.15
N ASN A 52 -5.40 3.07 -14.17
CA ASN A 52 -6.43 4.06 -13.84
C ASN A 52 -5.76 5.25 -13.13
N GLY A 53 -6.13 6.48 -13.52
CA GLY A 53 -5.48 7.73 -13.10
C GLY A 53 -5.54 8.10 -11.61
N PHE A 54 -5.90 7.16 -10.73
CA PHE A 54 -5.89 7.29 -9.27
C PHE A 54 -4.69 6.58 -8.62
N SER A 55 -3.74 6.06 -9.41
CA SER A 55 -2.55 5.40 -8.88
C SER A 55 -1.57 6.43 -8.32
N MET A 56 -1.02 6.18 -7.12
CA MET A 56 0.11 6.93 -6.55
C MET A 56 1.46 6.50 -7.18
N VAL A 57 1.42 5.90 -8.37
CA VAL A 57 2.59 5.31 -9.03
C VAL A 57 3.40 6.43 -9.68
N GLU A 58 4.72 6.40 -9.47
CA GLU A 58 5.66 7.45 -9.90
C GLU A 58 5.72 7.65 -11.43
N GLU A 59 5.25 6.70 -12.24
CA GLU A 59 5.30 6.77 -13.70
C GLU A 59 3.92 6.91 -14.36
N PRO A 60 3.41 8.14 -14.56
CA PRO A 60 2.10 8.41 -15.17
C PRO A 60 1.99 8.05 -16.66
N LYS A 61 3.02 7.42 -17.26
CA LYS A 61 3.10 7.15 -18.70
C LYS A 61 2.19 6.00 -19.18
N ARG A 62 1.51 5.31 -18.27
CA ARG A 62 0.65 4.15 -18.61
C ARG A 62 -0.83 4.39 -18.37
N MET A 63 -1.33 5.63 -18.29
CA MET A 63 -2.75 5.85 -18.01
C MET A 63 -3.67 5.26 -19.10
N CYS A 64 -4.73 4.55 -18.69
CA CYS A 64 -5.79 4.10 -19.60
C CYS A 64 -6.45 5.30 -20.27
N LYS A 65 -6.56 5.26 -21.61
CA LYS A 65 -7.39 6.23 -22.33
C LYS A 65 -8.85 5.93 -21.99
N ARG A 66 -9.56 6.96 -21.55
CA ARG A 66 -10.98 6.92 -21.25
C ARG A 66 -11.81 6.80 -22.52
#